data_AF-A0A4Q6ICK4-F1
#
_entry.id   AF-A0A4Q6ICK4-F1
#
_cell.length_a   1.000
_cell.length_b   1.000
_cell.length_c   1.000
_cell.angle_alpha   90.00
_cell.angle_beta   90.00
_cell.angle_gamma   90.00
#
_symmetry.space_group_name_H-M   'P 1'
#
loop_
_entity.id
_entity.type
_entity.pdbx_description
1 polymer ?
#
loop_
_entity_poly.entity_id
_entity_poly.type
_entity_poly.pdbx_seq_one_letter_code
_entity_poly.pdbx_strand_id
1 'polypeptide(L)' 'MEEPQRRIRALHTASTIAVYQAYSPEIGMPAVRQGRFPAAWKRDRMTWVIKPRSQPHP' A
#
# COMPACT_ATOMS: atom_id res chain seq x y z
N MET A 1 -10.50 -2.41 -24.51
CA MET A 1 -9.08 -2.09 -24.26
C MET A 1 -8.54 -3.14 -23.31
N GLU A 2 -7.50 -3.89 -23.70
CA GLU A 2 -6.86 -4.85 -22.79
C GLU A 2 -6.25 -4.13 -21.59
N GLU A 3 -6.41 -4.70 -20.41
CA GLU A 3 -5.84 -4.14 -19.19
C GLU A 3 -4.35 -4.52 -19.09
N PRO A 4 -3.43 -3.56 -18.84
CA PRO A 4 -2.01 -3.87 -18.75
C PRO A 4 -1.73 -4.86 -17.63
N GLN A 5 -1.02 -5.95 -17.93
CA GLN A 5 -0.72 -7.04 -16.99
C GLN A 5 0.00 -6.56 -15.71
N ARG A 6 0.70 -5.42 -15.77
CA ARG A 6 1.50 -4.86 -14.67
C ARG A 6 1.04 -3.46 -14.27
N ARG A 7 -0.29 -3.27 -14.14
CA ARG A 7 -0.86 -1.99 -13.71
C ARG A 7 -0.99 -1.92 -12.19
N ILE A 8 -0.45 -0.85 -11.59
CA ILE A 8 -0.74 -0.47 -10.20
C ILE A 8 -2.07 0.27 -10.17
N ARG A 9 -3.02 -0.18 -9.34
CA ARG A 9 -4.30 0.50 -9.11
C ARG A 9 -4.21 1.30 -7.81
N ALA A 10 -4.52 2.60 -7.88
CA ALA A 10 -4.54 3.48 -6.72
C ALA A 10 -5.66 4.53 -6.90
N LEU A 11 -6.19 5.06 -5.79
CA LEU A 11 -6.98 6.28 -5.82
C LEU A 11 -6.00 7.45 -5.89
N HIS A 12 -6.16 8.31 -6.89
CA HIS A 12 -5.30 9.47 -7.06
C HIS A 12 -6.08 10.65 -7.64
N THR A 13 -5.58 11.85 -7.40
CA THR A 13 -5.98 13.08 -8.09
C THR A 13 -4.82 13.53 -9.00
N ALA A 14 -4.88 14.75 -9.52
CA ALA A 14 -3.75 15.36 -10.21
C ALA A 14 -2.55 15.63 -9.28
N SER A 15 -2.78 15.81 -7.97
CA SER A 15 -1.73 16.22 -7.00
C SER A 15 -1.56 15.27 -5.82
N THR A 16 -2.42 14.25 -5.65
CA THR A 16 -2.39 13.36 -4.49
C THR A 16 -2.55 11.90 -4.87
N ILE A 17 -1.97 11.02 -4.07
CA ILE A 17 -2.19 9.58 -4.11
C ILE A 17 -2.66 9.10 -2.73
N ALA A 18 -3.61 8.17 -2.69
CA ALA A 18 -4.02 7.53 -1.46
C ALA A 18 -3.11 6.33 -1.15
N VAL A 19 -2.45 6.36 0.00
CA VAL A 19 -1.63 5.25 0.50
C VAL A 19 -2.35 4.57 1.64
N TYR A 20 -2.63 3.27 1.50
CA TYR A 20 -3.08 2.44 2.61
C TYR A 20 -1.87 1.86 3.31
N GLN A 21 -1.65 2.29 4.54
CA GLN A 21 -0.54 1.83 5.32
C GLN A 21 -0.84 0.48 5.97
N ALA A 22 0.00 -0.52 5.72
CA ALA A 22 -0.15 -1.87 6.28
C ALA A 22 0.39 -1.99 7.72
N TYR A 23 1.31 -1.10 8.12
CA TYR A 23 1.95 -1.14 9.43
C TYR A 23 1.48 -0.01 10.35
N SER A 24 1.50 -0.23 11.66
CA SER A 24 1.21 0.81 12.64
C SER A 24 2.08 2.08 12.43
N PRO A 25 1.62 3.26 12.91
CA PRO A 25 2.34 4.52 12.71
C PRO A 25 3.80 4.48 13.17
N GLU A 26 4.14 3.74 14.22
CA GLU A 26 5.52 3.59 14.70
C GLU A 26 6.46 2.85 13.74
N ILE A 27 5.92 2.12 12.75
CA ILE A 27 6.70 1.49 11.68
C ILE A 27 6.59 2.30 10.39
N GLY A 28 5.36 2.70 10.03
CA GLY A 28 5.09 3.34 8.74
C GLY A 28 5.72 4.71 8.57
N MET A 29 5.56 5.57 9.57
CA MET A 29 6.05 6.94 9.48
C MET A 29 7.58 7.01 9.42
N PRO A 30 8.34 6.26 10.26
CA PRO A 30 9.79 6.19 10.13
C PRO A 30 10.23 5.59 8.79
N ALA A 31 9.54 4.55 8.31
CA ALA A 31 9.88 3.92 7.03
C ALA A 31 9.76 4.88 5.84
N VAL A 32 8.69 5.68 5.77
CA VAL A 32 8.51 6.70 4.73
C VAL A 32 9.57 7.79 4.85
N ARG A 33 9.84 8.28 6.06
CA ARG A 33 10.79 9.38 6.28
C ARG A 33 12.24 8.98 6.00
N GLN A 34 12.62 7.75 6.33
CA GLN A 34 14.01 7.29 6.28
C GLN A 34 14.31 6.38 5.07
N GLY A 35 13.27 5.96 4.34
CA GLY A 35 13.41 5.00 3.23
C GLY A 35 13.86 3.61 3.69
N ARG A 36 13.70 3.27 4.98
CA ARG A 36 14.13 1.99 5.55
C ARG A 36 13.26 1.60 6.75
N PHE A 37 13.01 0.31 6.93
CA PHE A 37 12.25 -0.17 8.07
C PHE A 37 13.01 0.02 9.39
N PRO A 38 12.32 0.48 10.46
CA PRO A 38 12.93 0.61 11.78
C PRO A 38 13.12 -0.76 12.45
N ALA A 39 13.89 -0.82 13.53
CA ALA A 39 14.14 -2.06 14.29
C ALA A 39 12.86 -2.72 14.85
N ALA A 40 11.78 -1.95 15.00
CA ALA A 40 10.46 -2.47 15.40
C ALA A 40 9.81 -3.37 14.33
N TRP A 41 10.19 -3.23 13.07
CA TRP A 41 9.69 -4.08 11.99
C TRP A 41 10.29 -5.48 12.07
N LYS A 42 9.45 -6.51 11.87
CA LYS A 42 9.90 -7.89 11.80
C LYS A 42 9.29 -8.61 10.60
N ARG A 43 10.11 -9.35 9.87
CA ARG A 43 9.71 -10.05 8.63
C ARG A 43 8.72 -11.20 8.89
N ASP A 44 8.83 -11.86 10.04
CA ASP A 44 7.98 -12.97 10.50
C ASP A 44 6.54 -12.55 10.78
N ARG A 45 6.29 -11.27 11.07
CA ARG A 45 4.95 -10.72 11.38
C ARG A 45 4.16 -10.26 10.15
N MET A 46 4.69 -10.44 8.95
CA MET A 46 4.06 -9.93 7.74
C MET A 46 2.84 -10.78 7.37
N THR A 47 1.63 -10.24 7.63
CA THR A 47 0.38 -10.83 7.17
C THR A 47 -0.09 -10.13 5.88
N TRP A 48 -0.58 -10.91 4.93
CA TRP A 48 -1.10 -10.37 3.67
C TRP A 48 -2.53 -9.89 3.87
N VAL A 49 -2.74 -8.56 3.82
CA VAL A 49 -4.08 -7.98 3.77
C VAL A 49 -4.56 -8.01 2.32
N ILE A 50 -5.39 -8.98 1.98
CA ILE A 50 -6.04 -9.04 0.67
C ILE A 50 -7.23 -8.08 0.70
N LYS A 51 -7.11 -6.92 0.04
CA LYS A 51 -8.25 -6.05 -0.23
C LYS A 51 -8.98 -6.60 -1.47
N PRO A 52 -10.22 -7.10 -1.36
CA PRO A 52 -10.96 -7.58 -2.52
C PRO A 52 -11.19 -6.43 -3.50
N ARG A 53 -11.11 -6.73 -4.79
CA ARG A 53 -11.48 -5.79 -5.85
C ARG A 53 -12.98 -5.54 -5.73
N SER A 54 -13.39 -4.31 -5.41
CA SER A 54 -14.78 -3.89 -5.68
C SER A 54 -14.96 -3.91 -7.20
N GLN A 55 -15.76 -4.84 -7.70
CA GLN A 55 -16.14 -4.87 -9.10
C GLN A 55 -16.99 -3.62 -9.37
N PRO A 56 -16.75 -2.85 -10.45
CA PRO A 56 -17.71 -1.83 -10.86
C PRO A 56 -19.04 -2.56 -11.11
N HIS A 57 -20.11 -2.12 -10.45
CA HIS A 57 -21.44 -2.59 -10.82
C HIS A 57 -21.71 -2.14 -12.28
N PRO A 58 -22.40 -2.97 -13.08
CA PRO A 58 -22.67 -2.67 -14.49
C PRO A 58 -23.43 -1.35 -14.67
#